data_AF-A0A954JNF0-F1
#
_entry.id   AF-A0A954JNF0-F1
#
_cell.length_a   1.000
_cell.length_b   1.000
_cell.length_c   1.000
_cell.angle_alpha   90.00
_cell.angle_beta   90.00
_cell.angle_gamma   90.00
#
_symmetry.space_group_name_H-M   'P 1'
#
loop_
_entity.id
_entity.type
_entity.pdbx_description
1 polymer ?
#
loop_
_entity_poly.entity_id
_entity_poly.type
_entity_poly.pdbx_seq_one_letter_code
_entity_poly.pdbx_strand_id
1 'polypeptide(L)'
;MREVVRRMAFAVCLYSGIALCLTPGHGLSQLRPVDWAQEAAQRQRHTEQIKSMMGAILGQNLVEEIDLAEDTRGDLENFISARTEGRLVVMSGPEWEGLWNDIAATVQDAAPSVAWEECRGVESQRGSVYLPTSRGPLGQIRDVWPTGSHQVYVRIDPVDDQLPPRYLGVTECGPSELRDGAPTHIAYPYRTVGAVLLLGGLLFFIILHRRPVPSSGLFYQARAAGWLPDFLAAFGSGAFFAMPFLIAGDTADGPLSWEWWPITTVLWGMATLFASLFVITTWYQTRRLIWSSDGLSIETWGGSPRYYAADEIQSVTPATVEMPDWLKTLAGLIALFNWRAAPSTMLLEQSDPGFSLLTRDGQSWRFPGDGLYGANGLLRWLDGHRIPVAPSVRELMQEKFDYEPGIAGRIVGGIFAILVLSVSGPFLLIAAGRAMPRPEPEYRVGSFHSSTGFQVPQTSPTNFDALAPLSIPVQQKPEELVEDLMEQRRILKEIEQVREELDSLKSQIGTVSNPNAVAIERVQKVMQQLKGLQDQLDAIGQEEVREYFGTNSNGKELSPNRSIDTQESTTP
;
A
#
# COMPACT_ATOMS: atom_id res chain seq x y z
N MET A 1 10.81 30.45 16.85
CA MET A 1 9.92 29.40 17.41
C MET A 1 8.70 29.10 16.54
N ARG A 2 7.91 30.10 16.08
CA ARG A 2 6.67 29.87 15.32
C ARG A 2 6.78 28.92 14.12
N GLU A 3 7.82 29.05 13.28
CA GLU A 3 8.03 28.17 12.11
C GLU A 3 8.32 26.71 12.51
N VAL A 4 9.06 26.50 13.61
CA VAL A 4 9.36 25.17 14.15
C VAL A 4 8.05 24.49 14.57
N VAL A 5 7.26 25.19 15.39
CA VAL A 5 5.97 24.70 15.87
C VAL A 5 5.03 24.39 14.71
N ARG A 6 5.01 25.24 13.68
CA ARG A 6 4.20 25.02 12.48
C ARG A 6 4.50 23.70 11.78
N ARG A 7 5.78 23.45 11.50
CA ARG A 7 6.23 22.24 10.80
C ARG A 7 6.10 21.00 11.66
N MET A 8 6.42 21.09 12.96
CA MET A 8 6.24 19.96 13.87
C MET A 8 4.76 19.58 14.00
N ALA A 9 3.87 20.55 14.20
CA ALA A 9 2.44 20.28 14.24
C ALA A 9 1.94 19.67 12.93
N PHE A 10 2.36 20.21 11.78
CA PHE A 10 2.04 19.64 10.47
C PHE A 10 2.53 18.19 10.34
N ALA A 11 3.79 17.91 10.70
CA ALA A 11 4.36 16.57 10.62
C ALA A 11 3.63 15.57 11.54
N VAL A 12 3.31 15.97 12.77
CA VAL A 12 2.53 15.14 13.70
C VAL A 12 1.16 14.82 13.12
N CYS A 13 0.46 15.83 12.58
CA CYS A 13 -0.83 15.63 11.92
C CYS A 13 -0.72 14.74 10.67
N LEU A 14 0.35 14.90 9.88
CA LEU A 14 0.62 14.11 8.69
C LEU A 14 0.78 12.62 9.04
N TYR A 15 1.69 12.28 9.95
CA TYR A 15 1.97 10.89 10.29
C TYR A 15 0.83 10.24 11.05
N SER A 16 0.26 10.94 12.04
CA SER A 16 -0.91 10.43 12.78
C SER A 16 -2.11 10.25 11.86
N GLY A 17 -2.32 11.21 10.95
CA GLY A 17 -3.39 11.16 9.96
C GLY A 17 -3.26 9.99 9.00
N ILE A 18 -2.06 9.75 8.45
CA ILE A 18 -1.77 8.61 7.57
C ILE A 18 -1.97 7.29 8.34
N ALA A 19 -1.40 7.16 9.54
CA ALA A 19 -1.51 5.95 10.34
C ALA A 19 -2.99 5.62 10.62
N LEU A 20 -3.78 6.58 11.08
CA LEU A 20 -5.21 6.38 11.36
C LEU A 20 -6.04 6.12 10.09
N CYS A 21 -5.67 6.68 8.95
CA CYS A 21 -6.33 6.41 7.67
C CYS A 21 -6.10 5.00 7.14
N LEU A 22 -4.94 4.41 7.43
CA LEU A 22 -4.50 3.15 6.84
C LEU A 22 -4.53 1.98 7.83
N THR A 23 -4.76 2.23 9.12
CA THR A 23 -4.88 1.15 10.12
C THR A 23 -6.22 0.43 9.94
N PRO A 24 -6.23 -0.85 9.58
CA PRO A 24 -7.46 -1.62 9.43
C PRO A 24 -8.11 -1.88 10.80
N GLY A 25 -9.43 -2.11 10.80
CA GLY A 25 -10.14 -2.62 11.97
C GLY A 25 -9.67 -4.04 12.31
N HIS A 26 -9.45 -4.32 13.59
CA HIS A 26 -9.08 -5.66 14.05
C HIS A 26 -10.31 -6.51 14.38
N GLY A 27 -10.20 -7.82 14.17
CA GLY A 27 -11.22 -8.80 14.55
C GLY A 27 -12.52 -8.62 13.78
N LEU A 28 -12.42 -8.38 12.47
CA LEU A 28 -13.56 -8.34 11.56
C LEU A 28 -13.70 -9.71 10.88
N SER A 29 -14.92 -10.21 10.85
CA SER A 29 -15.26 -11.45 10.14
C SER A 29 -16.21 -11.14 8.99
N GLN A 30 -15.97 -11.77 7.85
CA GLN A 30 -16.93 -11.87 6.77
C GLN A 30 -17.90 -13.01 7.07
N LEU A 31 -19.19 -12.71 7.03
CA LEU A 31 -20.26 -13.66 7.24
C LEU A 31 -21.04 -13.83 5.96
N ARG A 32 -21.25 -15.08 5.56
CA ARG A 32 -21.99 -15.44 4.36
C ARG A 32 -22.96 -16.57 4.67
N PRO A 33 -24.26 -16.43 4.34
CA PRO A 33 -25.18 -17.54 4.44
C PRO A 33 -24.79 -18.62 3.42
N VAL A 34 -24.74 -19.87 3.86
CA VAL A 34 -24.33 -21.01 3.03
C VAL A 34 -25.55 -21.90 2.79
N ASP A 35 -25.87 -22.10 1.51
CA ASP A 35 -26.82 -23.12 1.07
C ASP A 35 -26.03 -24.27 0.45
N TRP A 36 -25.79 -25.31 1.26
CA TRP A 36 -25.03 -26.49 0.82
C TRP A 36 -25.73 -27.26 -0.30
N ALA A 37 -27.07 -27.26 -0.33
CA ALA A 37 -27.81 -27.94 -1.39
C ALA A 37 -27.61 -27.21 -2.73
N GLN A 38 -27.64 -25.88 -2.70
CA GLN A 38 -27.34 -25.06 -3.87
C GLN A 38 -25.87 -25.20 -4.31
N GLU A 39 -24.90 -25.16 -3.39
CA GLU A 39 -23.47 -25.30 -3.72
C GLU A 39 -23.15 -26.69 -4.28
N ALA A 40 -23.72 -27.76 -3.70
CA ALA A 40 -23.60 -29.13 -4.21
C ALA A 40 -24.19 -29.25 -5.62
N ALA A 41 -25.41 -28.74 -5.85
CA ALA A 41 -26.06 -28.77 -7.15
C ALA A 41 -25.29 -27.96 -8.22
N GLN A 42 -24.73 -26.80 -7.86
CA GLN A 42 -23.90 -26.00 -8.77
C GLN A 42 -22.61 -26.72 -9.14
N ARG A 43 -21.92 -27.33 -8.18
CA ARG A 43 -20.71 -28.11 -8.44
C ARG A 43 -21.01 -29.32 -9.32
N GLN A 44 -22.09 -30.04 -9.05
CA GLN A 44 -22.49 -31.18 -9.87
C GLN A 44 -22.70 -30.76 -11.33
N ARG A 45 -23.42 -29.67 -11.59
CA ARG A 45 -23.59 -29.13 -12.96
C ARG A 45 -22.26 -28.73 -13.60
N HIS A 46 -21.37 -28.11 -12.84
CA HIS A 46 -20.05 -27.72 -13.34
C HIS A 46 -19.20 -28.94 -13.69
N THR A 47 -19.21 -29.97 -12.86
CA THR A 47 -18.55 -31.25 -13.13
C THR A 47 -19.14 -31.95 -14.35
N GLU A 48 -20.47 -31.95 -14.49
CA GLU A 48 -21.16 -32.48 -15.69
C GLU A 48 -20.78 -31.69 -16.95
N GLN A 49 -20.70 -30.37 -16.88
CA GLN A 49 -20.23 -29.52 -17.98
C GLN A 49 -18.79 -29.85 -18.38
N ILE A 50 -17.86 -29.96 -17.41
CA ILE A 50 -16.47 -30.36 -17.67
C ILE A 50 -16.42 -31.75 -18.28
N LYS A 51 -17.15 -32.73 -17.72
CA LYS A 51 -17.23 -34.08 -18.30
C LYS A 51 -17.75 -34.06 -19.73
N SER A 52 -18.76 -33.23 -20.03
CA SER A 52 -19.29 -33.10 -21.40
C SER A 52 -18.27 -32.50 -22.37
N MET A 53 -17.52 -31.48 -21.93
CA MET A 53 -16.47 -30.86 -22.74
C MET A 53 -15.31 -31.82 -22.99
N MET A 54 -14.84 -32.50 -21.94
CA MET A 54 -13.79 -33.51 -22.06
C MET A 54 -14.24 -34.67 -22.93
N GLY A 55 -15.50 -35.12 -22.82
CA GLY A 55 -16.04 -36.23 -23.61
C GLY A 55 -16.13 -35.90 -25.10
N ALA A 56 -16.36 -34.61 -25.44
CA ALA A 56 -16.33 -34.14 -26.82
C ALA A 56 -14.91 -34.13 -27.42
N ILE A 57 -13.87 -33.99 -26.60
CA ILE A 57 -12.47 -33.89 -27.03
C ILE A 57 -11.76 -35.26 -27.00
N LEU A 58 -11.90 -36.00 -25.89
CA LEU A 58 -11.18 -37.24 -25.59
C LEU A 58 -11.97 -38.52 -25.94
N GLY A 59 -13.24 -38.37 -26.34
CA GLY A 59 -14.17 -39.49 -26.54
C GLY A 59 -14.86 -39.91 -25.23
N GLN A 60 -16.17 -40.17 -25.32
CA GLN A 60 -17.03 -40.45 -24.15
C GLN A 60 -16.54 -41.63 -23.30
N ASN A 61 -15.99 -42.67 -23.93
CA ASN A 61 -15.53 -43.89 -23.25
C ASN A 61 -14.35 -43.65 -22.29
N LEU A 62 -13.49 -42.66 -22.55
CA LEU A 62 -12.34 -42.32 -21.71
C LEU A 62 -12.69 -41.41 -20.53
N VAL A 63 -13.84 -40.71 -20.61
CA VAL A 63 -14.30 -39.76 -19.58
C VAL A 63 -15.29 -40.41 -18.62
N GLU A 64 -16.01 -41.45 -19.04
CA GLU A 64 -16.86 -42.24 -18.13
C GLU A 64 -16.07 -42.89 -17.00
N GLU A 65 -14.81 -43.26 -17.22
CA GLU A 65 -13.93 -43.83 -16.19
C GLU A 65 -13.38 -42.79 -15.19
N ILE A 66 -13.44 -41.48 -15.49
CA ILE A 66 -12.93 -40.43 -14.61
C ILE A 66 -14.06 -39.92 -13.71
N ASP A 67 -14.07 -40.36 -12.44
CA ASP A 67 -15.05 -39.86 -11.49
C ASP A 67 -14.67 -38.51 -10.87
N LEU A 68 -14.73 -37.44 -11.69
CA LEU A 68 -14.59 -36.06 -11.21
C LEU A 68 -15.68 -35.64 -10.19
N ALA A 69 -16.66 -36.51 -9.92
CA ALA A 69 -17.79 -36.23 -9.05
C ALA A 69 -17.73 -37.02 -7.74
N GLU A 70 -16.64 -37.75 -7.43
CA GLU A 70 -16.53 -38.60 -6.22
C GLU A 70 -16.88 -37.81 -4.94
N ASP A 71 -16.38 -36.58 -4.80
CA ASP A 71 -16.66 -35.69 -3.66
C ASP A 71 -18.08 -35.08 -3.64
N THR A 72 -18.83 -35.21 -4.74
CA THR A 72 -20.18 -34.65 -4.91
C THR A 72 -21.28 -35.72 -5.03
N ARG A 73 -20.90 -36.99 -5.26
CA ARG A 73 -21.79 -38.15 -5.30
C ARG A 73 -21.94 -38.70 -3.90
N GLY A 74 -22.87 -38.15 -3.13
CA GLY A 74 -23.16 -38.62 -1.79
C GLY A 74 -24.40 -37.96 -1.19
N ASP A 75 -24.78 -38.44 -0.01
CA ASP A 75 -25.71 -37.73 0.87
C ASP A 75 -25.16 -36.32 1.16
N LEU A 76 -26.05 -35.34 1.32
CA LEU A 76 -25.68 -33.94 1.58
C LEU A 76 -24.77 -33.83 2.81
N GLU A 77 -24.95 -34.71 3.80
CA GLU A 77 -24.10 -34.80 4.99
C GLU A 77 -22.64 -35.14 4.66
N ASN A 78 -22.40 -36.06 3.72
CA ASN A 78 -21.05 -36.40 3.29
C ASN A 78 -20.39 -35.22 2.57
N PHE A 79 -21.14 -34.50 1.73
CA PHE A 79 -20.65 -33.30 1.07
C PHE A 79 -20.28 -32.21 2.08
N ILE A 80 -21.12 -31.97 3.10
CA ILE A 80 -20.84 -30.99 4.16
C ILE A 80 -19.61 -31.42 4.96
N SER A 81 -19.52 -32.69 5.35
CA SER A 81 -18.38 -33.22 6.11
C SER A 81 -17.07 -33.06 5.31
N ALA A 82 -17.07 -33.47 4.05
CA ALA A 82 -15.92 -33.33 3.14
C ALA A 82 -15.53 -31.86 2.92
N ARG A 83 -16.50 -30.95 2.79
CA ARG A 83 -16.24 -29.53 2.52
C ARG A 83 -15.77 -28.76 3.75
N THR A 84 -16.28 -29.13 4.92
CA THR A 84 -15.95 -28.46 6.17
C THR A 84 -14.66 -28.99 6.77
N GLU A 85 -14.26 -30.24 6.51
CA GLU A 85 -13.00 -30.86 6.98
C GLU A 85 -12.80 -30.69 8.50
N GLY A 86 -13.88 -30.84 9.28
CA GLY A 86 -13.85 -30.66 10.73
C GLY A 86 -13.91 -29.20 11.21
N ARG A 87 -14.11 -28.23 10.31
CA ARG A 87 -14.31 -26.80 10.63
C ARG A 87 -15.78 -26.43 10.89
N LEU A 88 -16.64 -27.43 11.11
CA LEU A 88 -18.06 -27.23 11.40
C LEU A 88 -18.29 -27.16 12.91
N VAL A 89 -18.82 -26.03 13.37
CA VAL A 89 -19.21 -25.80 14.77
C VAL A 89 -20.72 -25.76 14.85
N VAL A 90 -21.30 -26.46 15.82
CA VAL A 90 -22.74 -26.50 16.04
C VAL A 90 -23.10 -25.48 17.11
N MET A 91 -24.05 -24.60 16.78
CA MET A 91 -24.57 -23.57 17.66
C MET A 91 -26.10 -23.63 17.65
N SER A 92 -26.73 -23.21 18.74
CA SER A 92 -28.20 -23.20 18.87
C SER A 92 -28.65 -22.00 19.67
N GLY A 93 -29.90 -21.59 19.47
CA GLY A 93 -30.56 -20.57 20.26
C GLY A 93 -31.06 -19.39 19.44
N PRO A 94 -31.99 -18.60 20.01
CA PRO A 94 -32.75 -17.60 19.27
C PRO A 94 -31.91 -16.38 18.86
N GLU A 95 -30.72 -16.19 19.45
CA GLU A 95 -29.75 -15.16 19.03
C GLU A 95 -29.05 -15.55 17.72
N TRP A 96 -28.69 -16.83 17.55
CA TRP A 96 -28.08 -17.35 16.33
C TRP A 96 -29.07 -17.39 15.17
N GLU A 97 -30.31 -17.79 15.45
CA GLU A 97 -31.38 -17.78 14.45
C GLU A 97 -31.71 -16.35 13.97
N GLY A 98 -31.80 -15.41 14.91
CA GLY A 98 -31.97 -13.99 14.61
C GLY A 98 -30.82 -13.41 13.78
N LEU A 99 -29.56 -13.68 14.18
CA LEU A 99 -28.38 -13.27 13.41
C LEU A 99 -28.44 -13.78 11.97
N TRP A 100 -28.75 -15.06 11.77
CA TRP A 100 -28.81 -15.64 10.44
C TRP A 100 -29.90 -14.98 9.60
N ASN A 101 -31.10 -14.75 10.16
CA ASN A 101 -32.20 -14.08 9.47
C ASN A 101 -31.82 -12.66 9.02
N ASP A 102 -31.18 -11.88 9.90
CA ASP A 102 -30.77 -10.51 9.59
C ASP A 102 -29.66 -10.48 8.50
N ILE A 103 -28.70 -11.41 8.54
CA ILE A 103 -27.68 -11.56 7.49
C ILE A 103 -28.32 -11.97 6.16
N ALA A 104 -29.19 -12.98 6.18
CA ALA A 104 -29.88 -13.47 4.99
C ALA A 104 -30.71 -12.36 4.32
N ALA A 105 -31.48 -11.62 5.11
CA ALA A 105 -32.27 -10.49 4.64
C ALA A 105 -31.39 -9.37 4.07
N THR A 106 -30.29 -9.04 4.73
CA THR A 106 -29.30 -8.05 4.25
C THR A 106 -28.69 -8.43 2.90
N VAL A 107 -28.30 -9.70 2.73
CA VAL A 107 -27.72 -10.18 1.48
C VAL A 107 -28.73 -10.14 0.33
N GLN A 108 -30.03 -10.31 0.62
CA GLN A 108 -31.15 -10.29 -0.33
C GLN A 108 -31.75 -8.89 -0.57
N ASP A 109 -31.03 -7.81 -0.27
CA ASP A 109 -31.51 -6.42 -0.45
C ASP A 109 -32.77 -6.08 0.39
N ALA A 110 -33.05 -6.85 1.45
CA ALA A 110 -34.16 -6.68 2.38
C ALA A 110 -33.64 -6.39 3.80
N ALA A 111 -32.58 -5.59 3.91
CA ALA A 111 -31.90 -5.34 5.18
C ALA A 111 -32.88 -4.86 6.27
N PRO A 112 -32.83 -5.44 7.48
CA PRO A 112 -33.78 -5.15 8.54
C PRO A 112 -33.68 -3.71 9.09
N SER A 113 -32.56 -3.03 8.85
CA SER A 113 -32.32 -1.63 9.20
C SER A 113 -31.19 -1.04 8.34
N VAL A 114 -31.03 0.28 8.36
CA VAL A 114 -29.93 0.98 7.67
C VAL A 114 -28.56 0.53 8.19
N ALA A 115 -28.43 0.27 9.50
CA ALA A 115 -27.18 -0.21 10.09
C ALA A 115 -26.74 -1.57 9.53
N TRP A 116 -27.71 -2.46 9.25
CA TRP A 116 -27.47 -3.75 8.63
C TRP A 116 -27.07 -3.62 7.15
N GLU A 117 -27.72 -2.71 6.41
CA GLU A 117 -27.34 -2.38 5.04
C GLU A 117 -25.90 -1.85 4.95
N GLU A 118 -25.49 -1.03 5.92
CA GLU A 118 -24.14 -0.46 6.00
C GLU A 118 -23.06 -1.49 6.32
N CYS A 119 -23.41 -2.67 6.86
CA CYS A 119 -22.48 -3.79 7.05
C CYS A 119 -22.32 -4.70 5.83
N ARG A 120 -23.13 -4.53 4.79
CA ARG A 120 -23.10 -5.38 3.59
C ARG A 120 -21.82 -5.16 2.79
N GLY A 121 -21.24 -6.24 2.28
CA GLY A 121 -20.08 -6.18 1.39
C GLY A 121 -20.34 -5.38 0.11
N VAL A 122 -19.27 -4.82 -0.45
CA VAL A 122 -19.31 -4.03 -1.68
C VAL A 122 -19.07 -4.90 -2.92
N GLU A 123 -19.54 -4.43 -4.08
CA GLU A 123 -19.26 -5.02 -5.40
C GLU A 123 -19.45 -6.55 -5.49
N SER A 124 -18.37 -7.31 -5.73
CA SER A 124 -18.37 -8.77 -5.87
C SER A 124 -18.67 -9.50 -4.56
N GLN A 125 -18.59 -8.82 -3.42
CA GLN A 125 -18.80 -9.36 -2.08
C GLN A 125 -20.17 -9.00 -1.48
N ARG A 126 -21.14 -8.52 -2.29
CA ARG A 126 -22.52 -8.22 -1.86
C ARG A 126 -23.27 -9.41 -1.24
N GLY A 127 -22.79 -10.63 -1.49
CA GLY A 127 -23.25 -11.87 -0.88
C GLY A 127 -22.83 -12.08 0.58
N SER A 128 -22.17 -11.09 1.20
CA SER A 128 -21.60 -11.19 2.54
C SER A 128 -21.86 -9.93 3.37
N VAL A 129 -21.73 -10.08 4.69
CA VAL A 129 -21.83 -9.01 5.69
C VAL A 129 -20.57 -9.02 6.54
N TYR A 130 -20.06 -7.85 6.94
CA TYR A 130 -18.87 -7.72 7.77
C TYR A 130 -19.25 -7.28 9.17
N LEU A 131 -18.90 -8.09 10.18
CA LEU A 131 -19.17 -7.78 11.58
C LEU A 131 -17.94 -8.04 12.46
N PRO A 132 -17.75 -7.29 13.56
CA PRO A 132 -16.72 -7.60 14.55
C PRO A 132 -16.99 -8.95 15.22
N THR A 133 -15.98 -9.82 15.29
CA THR A 133 -16.05 -11.15 15.93
C THR A 133 -16.32 -11.06 17.44
N SER A 134 -16.02 -9.91 18.05
CA SER A 134 -16.24 -9.67 19.49
C SER A 134 -17.69 -9.34 19.86
N ARG A 135 -18.61 -9.28 18.90
CA ARG A 135 -19.98 -8.78 19.12
C ARG A 135 -21.07 -9.81 18.88
N GLY A 136 -22.15 -9.66 19.65
CA GLY A 136 -23.32 -10.51 19.56
C GLY A 136 -22.97 -11.99 19.77
N PRO A 137 -23.70 -12.91 19.12
CA PRO A 137 -23.44 -14.34 19.25
C PRO A 137 -22.07 -14.77 18.69
N LEU A 138 -21.43 -13.97 17.81
CA LEU A 138 -20.12 -14.30 17.22
C LEU A 138 -19.00 -14.41 18.25
N GLY A 139 -19.11 -13.71 19.39
CA GLY A 139 -18.15 -13.83 20.48
C GLY A 139 -18.01 -15.25 21.01
N GLN A 140 -19.06 -16.07 20.89
CA GLN A 140 -19.07 -17.47 21.33
C GLN A 140 -18.21 -18.37 20.43
N ILE A 141 -18.03 -18.02 19.14
CA ILE A 141 -17.24 -18.85 18.20
C ILE A 141 -15.76 -18.79 18.54
N ARG A 142 -15.28 -17.68 19.11
CA ARG A 142 -13.84 -17.44 19.34
C ARG A 142 -13.18 -18.55 20.16
N ASP A 143 -13.89 -19.10 21.15
CA ASP A 143 -13.38 -20.16 22.02
C ASP A 143 -13.37 -21.54 21.36
N VAL A 144 -14.14 -21.71 20.28
CA VAL A 144 -14.32 -22.96 19.54
C VAL A 144 -13.68 -22.91 18.16
N TRP A 145 -12.92 -21.85 17.86
CA TRP A 145 -12.34 -21.62 16.55
C TRP A 145 -11.27 -22.68 16.24
N PRO A 146 -11.36 -23.37 15.08
CA PRO A 146 -10.38 -24.40 14.73
C PRO A 146 -8.95 -23.83 14.62
N THR A 147 -8.01 -24.44 15.35
CA THR A 147 -6.60 -24.00 15.37
C THR A 147 -6.01 -23.97 13.96
N GLY A 148 -5.48 -22.81 13.55
CA GLY A 148 -4.82 -22.65 12.25
C GLY A 148 -5.77 -22.51 11.05
N SER A 149 -7.08 -22.37 11.28
CA SER A 149 -8.03 -22.08 10.20
C SER A 149 -8.43 -20.61 10.17
N HIS A 150 -8.54 -20.02 8.98
CA HIS A 150 -9.11 -18.68 8.79
C HIS A 150 -10.62 -18.70 8.55
N GLN A 151 -11.22 -19.89 8.46
CA GLN A 151 -12.64 -20.04 8.12
C GLN A 151 -13.28 -21.13 8.98
N VAL A 152 -14.44 -20.81 9.54
CA VAL A 152 -15.27 -21.73 10.29
C VAL A 152 -16.69 -21.72 9.71
N TYR A 153 -17.33 -22.88 9.71
CA TYR A 153 -18.73 -23.01 9.33
C TYR A 153 -19.55 -23.21 10.59
N VAL A 154 -20.61 -22.45 10.73
CA VAL A 154 -21.55 -22.57 11.86
C VAL A 154 -22.81 -23.24 11.35
N ARG A 155 -23.13 -24.41 11.92
CA ARG A 155 -24.43 -25.04 11.79
C ARG A 155 -25.32 -24.52 12.91
N ILE A 156 -26.44 -23.90 12.54
CA ILE A 156 -27.42 -23.35 13.46
C ILE A 156 -28.60 -24.31 13.49
N ASP A 157 -28.72 -25.05 14.59
CA ASP A 157 -29.86 -25.92 14.82
C ASP A 157 -31.03 -25.09 15.37
N PRO A 158 -32.23 -25.16 14.74
CA PRO A 158 -33.38 -24.38 15.14
C PRO A 158 -33.94 -24.83 16.49
N VAL A 159 -34.56 -23.90 17.21
CA VAL A 159 -35.36 -24.18 18.41
C VAL A 159 -36.62 -24.99 18.07
N ASP A 160 -37.15 -24.85 16.86
CA ASP A 160 -38.23 -25.70 16.33
C ASP A 160 -37.64 -26.85 15.48
N ASP A 161 -37.68 -28.06 16.02
CA ASP A 161 -37.17 -29.29 15.38
C ASP A 161 -37.81 -29.60 14.02
N GLN A 162 -38.92 -28.94 13.66
CA GLN A 162 -39.56 -29.10 12.35
C GLN A 162 -38.85 -28.35 11.22
N LEU A 163 -37.96 -27.40 11.55
CA LEU A 163 -37.23 -26.61 10.56
C LEU A 163 -35.87 -27.25 10.26
N PRO A 164 -35.38 -27.18 9.01
CA PRO A 164 -34.05 -27.66 8.68
C PRO A 164 -32.97 -26.75 9.27
N PRO A 165 -31.79 -27.30 9.62
CA PRO A 165 -30.66 -26.50 10.09
C PRO A 165 -30.18 -25.56 9.00
N ARG A 166 -29.66 -24.39 9.41
CA ARG A 166 -29.11 -23.38 8.50
C ARG A 166 -27.62 -23.21 8.75
N TYR A 167 -26.89 -22.76 7.73
CA TYR A 167 -25.44 -22.68 7.76
C TYR A 167 -24.94 -21.26 7.51
N LEU A 168 -23.87 -20.90 8.22
CA LEU A 168 -23.19 -19.62 8.09
C LEU A 168 -21.69 -19.88 7.92
N GLY A 169 -21.11 -19.39 6.84
CA GLY A 169 -19.66 -19.32 6.67
C GLY A 169 -19.15 -18.07 7.36
N VAL A 170 -18.17 -18.23 8.25
CA VAL A 170 -17.51 -17.14 8.96
C VAL A 170 -16.03 -17.21 8.63
N THR A 171 -15.54 -16.19 7.93
CA THR A 171 -14.13 -16.07 7.55
C THR A 171 -13.50 -14.90 8.31
N GLU A 172 -12.36 -15.12 8.95
CA GLU A 172 -11.56 -14.03 9.50
C GLU A 172 -10.88 -13.29 8.37
N CYS A 173 -11.15 -11.98 8.25
CA CYS A 173 -10.67 -11.22 7.11
C CYS A 173 -9.28 -10.66 7.33
N GLY A 174 -8.40 -10.92 6.36
CA GLY A 174 -7.16 -10.18 6.22
C GLY A 174 -7.41 -8.72 5.78
N PRO A 175 -6.47 -7.80 5.99
CA PRO A 175 -6.71 -6.40 5.59
C PRO A 175 -6.81 -6.18 4.08
N SER A 176 -6.28 -7.08 3.25
CA SER A 176 -6.51 -7.11 1.79
C SER A 176 -7.98 -7.38 1.45
N GLU A 177 -8.56 -8.42 2.05
CA GLU A 177 -9.96 -8.79 1.87
C GLU A 177 -10.90 -7.69 2.36
N LEU A 178 -10.56 -7.04 3.48
CA LEU A 178 -11.29 -5.88 3.99
C LEU A 178 -11.27 -4.71 3.01
N ARG A 179 -10.14 -4.45 2.35
CA ARG A 179 -10.02 -3.36 1.37
C ARG A 179 -10.95 -3.56 0.17
N ASP A 180 -11.03 -4.80 -0.30
CA ASP A 180 -11.69 -5.11 -1.57
C ASP A 180 -13.18 -5.45 -1.36
N GLY A 181 -13.55 -5.97 -0.18
CA GLY A 181 -14.89 -6.47 0.09
C GLY A 181 -15.70 -5.73 1.15
N ALA A 182 -15.05 -5.11 2.14
CA ALA A 182 -15.75 -4.52 3.28
C ALA A 182 -16.07 -3.02 3.09
N PRO A 183 -17.19 -2.54 3.62
CA PRO A 183 -17.47 -1.10 3.68
C PRO A 183 -16.35 -0.33 4.37
N THR A 184 -15.93 0.79 3.76
CA THR A 184 -14.74 1.53 4.21
C THR A 184 -14.79 1.98 5.67
N HIS A 185 -15.97 2.33 6.19
CA HIS A 185 -16.12 2.76 7.59
C HIS A 185 -15.94 1.62 8.61
N ILE A 186 -16.17 0.36 8.19
CA ILE A 186 -15.93 -0.83 8.99
C ILE A 186 -14.47 -1.25 8.85
N ALA A 187 -13.98 -1.33 7.60
CA ALA A 187 -12.61 -1.70 7.29
C ALA A 187 -11.58 -0.78 7.93
N TYR A 188 -11.84 0.54 7.98
CA TYR A 188 -10.91 1.55 8.49
C TYR A 188 -11.64 2.54 9.43
N PRO A 189 -11.93 2.14 10.68
CA PRO A 189 -12.79 2.91 11.59
C PRO A 189 -12.22 4.28 11.97
N TYR A 190 -10.90 4.42 11.97
CA TYR A 190 -10.22 5.67 12.33
C TYR A 190 -9.98 6.62 11.15
N ARG A 191 -10.39 6.23 9.93
CA ARG A 191 -10.07 6.99 8.72
C ARG A 191 -10.70 8.38 8.69
N THR A 192 -11.85 8.58 9.32
CA THR A 192 -12.44 9.92 9.49
C THR A 192 -11.56 10.82 10.33
N VAL A 193 -11.11 10.33 11.48
CA VAL A 193 -10.23 11.09 12.38
C VAL A 193 -8.90 11.36 11.68
N GLY A 194 -8.36 10.36 10.98
CA GLY A 194 -7.14 10.51 10.18
C GLY A 194 -7.27 11.59 9.11
N ALA A 195 -8.35 11.58 8.32
CA ALA A 195 -8.61 12.57 7.28
C ALA A 195 -8.80 13.99 7.86
N VAL A 196 -9.49 14.11 9.00
CA VAL A 196 -9.62 15.39 9.71
C VAL A 196 -8.27 15.89 10.22
N LEU A 197 -7.40 15.01 10.73
CA LEU A 197 -6.05 15.40 11.14
C LEU A 197 -5.19 15.84 9.96
N LEU A 198 -5.25 15.14 8.82
CA LEU A 198 -4.54 15.54 7.59
C LEU A 198 -4.99 16.93 7.12
N LEU A 199 -6.32 17.14 7.04
CA LEU A 199 -6.89 18.41 6.62
C LEU A 199 -6.57 19.52 7.63
N GLY A 200 -6.72 19.24 8.93
CA GLY A 200 -6.41 20.16 10.02
C GLY A 200 -4.93 20.55 10.04
N GLY A 201 -4.02 19.59 9.85
CA GLY A 201 -2.59 19.84 9.70
C GLY A 201 -2.28 20.74 8.52
N LEU A 202 -2.82 20.42 7.34
CA LEU A 202 -2.65 21.23 6.13
C LEU A 202 -3.18 22.66 6.30
N LEU A 203 -4.40 22.81 6.83
CA LEU A 203 -5.00 24.11 7.11
C LEU A 203 -4.18 24.88 8.15
N PHE A 204 -3.73 24.23 9.23
CA PHE A 204 -2.87 24.85 10.24
C PHE A 204 -1.56 25.35 9.62
N PHE A 205 -0.96 24.58 8.71
CA PHE A 205 0.26 24.95 8.01
C PHE A 205 0.07 26.19 7.12
N ILE A 206 -1.10 26.31 6.46
CA ILE A 206 -1.43 27.42 5.56
C ILE A 206 -1.86 28.67 6.34
N ILE A 207 -2.77 28.53 7.31
CA ILE A 207 -3.38 29.63 8.08
C ILE A 207 -2.36 30.25 9.05
N LEU A 208 -1.45 29.45 9.61
CA LEU A 208 -0.42 29.99 10.50
C LEU A 208 0.59 30.79 9.67
N HIS A 209 0.28 32.08 9.56
CA HIS A 209 1.02 33.06 8.77
C HIS A 209 2.52 32.97 9.05
N ARG A 210 3.30 32.96 7.96
CA ARG A 210 4.75 33.08 8.05
C ARG A 210 5.11 34.40 8.72
N ARG A 211 6.17 34.38 9.54
CA ARG A 211 6.67 35.63 10.12
C ARG A 211 7.06 36.56 8.95
N PRO A 212 6.53 37.80 8.89
CA PRO A 212 6.86 38.71 7.81
C PRO A 212 8.36 38.95 7.78
N VAL A 213 8.84 39.23 6.59
CA VAL A 213 10.23 39.49 6.32
C VAL A 213 10.52 40.95 6.68
N PRO A 214 11.45 41.25 7.61
CA PRO A 214 11.80 42.62 7.95
C PRO A 214 12.53 43.29 6.77
N SER A 215 12.28 44.58 6.55
CA SER A 215 12.94 45.37 5.51
C SER A 215 14.43 45.61 5.79
N SER A 216 14.85 45.54 7.05
CA SER A 216 16.23 45.72 7.51
C SER A 216 16.80 44.42 8.07
N GLY A 217 16.86 43.38 7.23
CA GLY A 217 17.42 42.10 7.64
C GLY A 217 18.07 41.32 6.51
N LEU A 218 19.03 40.48 6.91
CA LEU A 218 19.71 39.48 6.13
C LEU A 218 19.14 38.11 6.51
N PHE A 219 18.63 37.38 5.52
CA PHE A 219 18.01 36.07 5.73
C PHE A 219 18.18 35.19 4.50
N TYR A 220 18.19 33.88 4.69
CA TYR A 220 18.21 32.91 3.59
C TYR A 220 16.91 32.97 2.82
N GLN A 221 17.00 33.20 1.51
CA GLN A 221 15.82 33.44 0.71
C GLN A 221 15.17 32.14 0.19
N ALA A 222 13.86 32.09 0.44
CA ALA A 222 12.73 31.31 -0.06
C ALA A 222 12.84 30.18 -1.12
N ARG A 223 13.94 29.91 -1.82
CA ARG A 223 14.05 28.71 -2.70
C ARG A 223 14.59 27.50 -1.93
N ALA A 224 15.66 27.67 -1.16
CA ALA A 224 16.18 26.65 -0.23
C ALA A 224 15.33 26.51 1.06
N ALA A 225 14.61 27.59 1.42
CA ALA A 225 13.77 27.68 2.61
C ALA A 225 12.28 27.88 2.24
N GLY A 226 11.89 27.47 1.04
CA GLY A 226 10.57 27.69 0.47
C GLY A 226 9.50 26.74 0.98
N TRP A 227 8.31 26.91 0.40
CA TRP A 227 7.24 25.92 0.37
C TRP A 227 7.60 24.64 -0.41
N LEU A 228 8.47 24.71 -1.43
CA LEU A 228 8.83 23.55 -2.25
C LEU A 228 9.57 22.45 -1.46
N PRO A 229 10.63 22.74 -0.67
CA PRO A 229 11.26 21.70 0.13
C PRO A 229 10.34 21.19 1.25
N ASP A 230 9.48 22.04 1.82
CA ASP A 230 8.47 21.60 2.79
C ASP A 230 7.44 20.65 2.14
N PHE A 231 7.06 20.90 0.88
CA PHE A 231 6.20 20.01 0.11
C PHE A 231 6.89 18.69 -0.23
N LEU A 232 8.15 18.74 -0.68
CA LEU A 232 8.95 17.54 -0.94
C LEU A 232 9.13 16.72 0.33
N ALA A 233 9.36 17.37 1.46
CA ALA A 233 9.42 16.75 2.78
C ALA A 233 8.09 16.07 3.11
N ALA A 234 6.98 16.79 3.03
CA ALA A 234 5.64 16.27 3.31
C ALA A 234 5.27 15.07 2.43
N PHE A 235 5.42 15.22 1.11
CA PHE A 235 5.05 14.19 0.15
C PHE A 235 5.96 12.97 0.26
N GLY A 236 7.28 13.19 0.24
CA GLY A 236 8.26 12.11 0.33
C GLY A 236 8.13 11.36 1.66
N SER A 237 8.10 12.06 2.78
CA SER A 237 7.97 11.42 4.10
C SER A 237 6.62 10.73 4.27
N GLY A 238 5.52 11.36 3.83
CA GLY A 238 4.19 10.77 3.88
C GLY A 238 4.07 9.50 3.04
N ALA A 239 4.57 9.52 1.80
CA ALA A 239 4.52 8.37 0.90
C ALA A 239 5.33 7.17 1.45
N PHE A 240 6.57 7.40 1.87
CA PHE A 240 7.41 6.35 2.45
C PHE A 240 6.91 5.87 3.81
N PHE A 241 6.25 6.73 4.59
CA PHE A 241 5.61 6.34 5.84
C PHE A 241 4.34 5.50 5.63
N ALA A 242 3.56 5.82 4.59
CA ALA A 242 2.34 5.09 4.22
C ALA A 242 2.62 3.71 3.61
N MET A 243 3.69 3.59 2.82
CA MET A 243 4.03 2.37 2.06
C MET A 243 3.98 1.07 2.88
N PRO A 244 4.59 0.97 4.08
CA PRO A 244 4.48 -0.25 4.88
C PRO A 244 3.05 -0.67 5.19
N PHE A 245 2.14 0.28 5.46
CA PHE A 245 0.73 -0.04 5.70
C PHE A 245 0.04 -0.56 4.44
N LEU A 246 0.44 -0.09 3.26
CA LEU A 246 -0.12 -0.51 1.98
C LEU A 246 0.41 -1.87 1.52
N ILE A 247 1.67 -2.19 1.84
CA ILE A 247 2.34 -3.42 1.42
C ILE A 247 2.10 -4.55 2.43
N ALA A 248 2.38 -4.29 3.72
CA ALA A 248 2.20 -5.28 4.79
C ALA A 248 0.74 -5.43 5.22
N GLY A 249 -0.16 -4.61 4.67
CA GLY A 249 -1.60 -4.75 4.86
C GLY A 249 -2.13 -6.12 4.44
N ASP A 250 -1.44 -6.85 3.57
CA ASP A 250 -1.88 -8.20 3.19
C ASP A 250 -1.58 -9.25 4.28
N THR A 251 -0.84 -8.89 5.32
CA THR A 251 -0.54 -9.77 6.46
C THR A 251 -1.35 -9.40 7.70
N ALA A 252 -1.82 -10.41 8.44
CA ALA A 252 -2.67 -10.23 9.62
C ALA A 252 -2.00 -9.37 10.72
N ASP A 253 -0.67 -9.37 10.78
CA ASP A 253 0.11 -8.73 11.85
C ASP A 253 0.55 -7.29 11.53
N GLY A 254 0.25 -6.78 10.33
CA GLY A 254 0.53 -5.41 9.92
C GLY A 254 2.02 -5.09 9.71
N PRO A 255 2.38 -3.79 9.62
CA PRO A 255 3.72 -3.36 9.21
C PRO A 255 4.83 -3.61 10.24
N LEU A 256 4.48 -3.93 11.49
CA LEU A 256 5.42 -4.20 12.57
C LEU A 256 5.64 -5.71 12.81
N SER A 257 5.05 -6.56 11.97
CA SER A 257 5.25 -8.00 12.01
C SER A 257 6.72 -8.37 11.77
N TRP A 258 7.13 -9.53 12.30
CA TRP A 258 8.53 -9.98 12.22
C TRP A 258 9.01 -10.23 10.78
N GLU A 259 8.11 -10.53 9.86
CA GLU A 259 8.46 -10.74 8.45
C GLU A 259 8.71 -9.41 7.73
N TRP A 260 7.98 -8.36 8.10
CA TRP A 260 7.98 -7.08 7.42
C TRP A 260 8.84 -6.00 8.09
N TRP A 261 9.24 -6.19 9.36
CA TRP A 261 10.02 -5.19 10.09
C TRP A 261 11.26 -4.68 9.35
N PRO A 262 12.04 -5.48 8.58
CA PRO A 262 13.22 -4.96 7.89
C PRO A 262 12.83 -3.98 6.79
N ILE A 263 11.80 -4.31 5.99
CA ILE A 263 11.29 -3.47 4.91
C ILE A 263 10.66 -2.20 5.48
N THR A 264 9.83 -2.33 6.52
CA THR A 264 9.21 -1.19 7.23
C THR A 264 10.29 -0.25 7.78
N THR A 265 11.34 -0.79 8.38
CA THR A 265 12.45 0.00 8.94
C THR A 265 13.18 0.79 7.85
N VAL A 266 13.46 0.17 6.69
CA VAL A 266 14.09 0.86 5.56
C VAL A 266 13.18 1.98 5.03
N LEU A 267 11.89 1.71 4.83
CA LEU A 267 10.93 2.69 4.33
C LEU A 267 10.73 3.85 5.31
N TRP A 268 10.62 3.58 6.61
CA TRP A 268 10.55 4.64 7.62
C TRP A 268 11.87 5.39 7.82
N GLY A 269 13.01 4.74 7.58
CA GLY A 269 14.31 5.39 7.46
C GLY A 269 14.31 6.41 6.32
N MET A 270 13.83 6.01 5.13
CA MET A 270 13.64 6.93 3.99
C MET A 270 12.65 8.05 4.31
N ALA A 271 11.54 7.75 4.98
CA ALA A 271 10.58 8.76 5.42
C ALA A 271 11.24 9.78 6.36
N THR A 272 12.09 9.33 7.27
CA THR A 272 12.87 10.18 8.20
C THR A 272 13.87 11.06 7.47
N LEU A 273 14.52 10.56 6.40
CA LEU A 273 15.40 11.37 5.56
C LEU A 273 14.62 12.52 4.89
N PHE A 274 13.44 12.26 4.34
CA PHE A 274 12.58 13.33 3.81
C PHE A 274 12.06 14.26 4.91
N ALA A 275 11.71 13.73 6.09
CA ALA A 275 11.27 14.53 7.23
C ALA A 275 12.37 15.49 7.73
N SER A 276 13.65 15.09 7.61
CA SER A 276 14.80 15.91 7.99
C SER A 276 14.85 17.23 7.20
N LEU A 277 14.26 17.27 5.99
CA LEU A 277 14.14 18.51 5.23
C LEU A 277 13.34 19.57 5.98
N PHE A 278 12.31 19.21 6.78
CA PHE A 278 11.63 20.17 7.64
C PHE A 278 12.55 20.80 8.68
N VAL A 279 13.48 20.02 9.22
CA VAL A 279 14.46 20.49 10.20
C VAL A 279 15.47 21.41 9.51
N ILE A 280 15.99 21.00 8.37
CA ILE A 280 16.95 21.76 7.57
C ILE A 280 16.34 23.10 7.13
N THR A 281 15.13 23.10 6.55
CA THR A 281 14.45 24.34 6.16
C THR A 281 14.15 25.23 7.35
N THR A 282 13.82 24.65 8.50
CA THR A 282 13.62 25.41 9.75
C THR A 282 14.89 26.07 10.24
N TRP A 283 16.01 25.35 10.21
CA TRP A 283 17.31 25.89 10.57
C TRP A 283 17.70 27.07 9.68
N TYR A 284 17.57 26.93 8.36
CA TYR A 284 17.83 28.04 7.43
C TYR A 284 16.88 29.23 7.63
N GLN A 285 15.60 28.99 7.92
CA GLN A 285 14.63 30.08 8.14
C GLN A 285 14.78 30.82 9.46
N THR A 286 15.33 30.15 10.48
CA THR A 286 15.51 30.73 11.82
C THR A 286 16.82 31.49 11.96
N ARG A 287 17.81 31.24 11.09
CA ARG A 287 19.03 32.04 10.99
C ARG A 287 18.74 33.36 10.29
N ARG A 288 18.71 34.44 11.06
CA ARG A 288 18.47 35.79 10.56
C ARG A 288 19.38 36.78 11.25
N LEU A 289 19.71 37.82 10.53
CA LEU A 289 20.45 38.95 11.05
C LEU A 289 19.61 40.19 10.74
N ILE A 290 19.20 40.92 11.75
CA ILE A 290 18.28 42.06 11.63
C ILE A 290 19.04 43.28 12.15
N TRP A 291 19.11 44.35 11.38
CA TRP A 291 19.76 45.59 11.83
C TRP A 291 18.75 46.70 12.08
N SER A 292 19.14 47.61 12.97
CA SER A 292 18.41 48.81 13.39
C SER A 292 19.36 50.02 13.34
N SER A 293 18.91 51.23 13.67
CA SER A 293 19.81 52.40 13.73
C SER A 293 20.95 52.24 14.74
N ASP A 294 20.77 51.40 15.77
CA ASP A 294 21.64 51.39 16.93
C ASP A 294 22.56 50.15 16.97
N GLY A 295 22.25 49.13 16.17
CA GLY A 295 22.94 47.85 16.24
C GLY A 295 22.27 46.73 15.45
N LEU A 296 22.75 45.51 15.69
CA LEU A 296 22.49 44.31 14.91
C LEU A 296 22.07 43.15 15.83
N SER A 297 20.93 42.56 15.53
CA SER A 297 20.38 41.40 16.22
C SER A 297 20.57 40.14 15.41
N ILE A 298 21.20 39.13 15.99
CA ILE A 298 21.36 37.79 15.41
C ILE A 298 20.33 36.86 16.05
N GLU A 299 19.41 36.35 15.23
CA GLU A 299 18.49 35.27 15.60
C GLU A 299 19.04 33.93 15.06
N THR A 300 19.18 32.93 15.92
CA THR A 300 19.57 31.56 15.55
C THR A 300 18.55 30.55 16.06
N TRP A 301 18.57 29.33 15.51
CA TRP A 301 17.68 28.26 15.98
C TRP A 301 17.94 27.94 17.47
N GLY A 302 16.90 28.04 18.30
CA GLY A 302 16.96 27.64 19.71
C GLY A 302 17.57 28.68 20.65
N GLY A 303 18.15 29.77 20.11
CA GLY A 303 18.70 30.87 20.90
C GLY A 303 17.70 32.01 21.11
N SER A 304 17.84 32.72 22.23
CA SER A 304 17.30 34.07 22.37
C SER A 304 18.01 35.00 21.37
N PRO A 305 17.29 35.95 20.73
CA PRO A 305 17.92 36.96 19.89
C PRO A 305 19.08 37.63 20.64
N ARG A 306 20.26 37.67 20.03
CA ARG A 306 21.42 38.37 20.60
C ARG A 306 21.60 39.70 19.90
N TYR A 307 21.53 40.77 20.66
CA TYR A 307 21.75 42.12 20.17
C TYR A 307 23.21 42.53 20.37
N TYR A 308 23.80 43.12 19.35
CA TYR A 308 25.14 43.71 19.36
C TYR A 308 25.02 45.17 18.95
N ALA A 309 25.53 46.08 19.77
CA ALA A 309 25.56 47.50 19.42
C ALA A 309 26.54 47.73 18.26
N ALA A 310 26.32 48.77 17.45
CA ALA A 310 27.16 49.01 16.26
C ALA A 310 28.65 49.21 16.60
N ASP A 311 28.95 49.77 17.77
CA ASP A 311 30.30 49.97 18.29
C ASP A 311 30.96 48.69 18.83
N GLU A 312 30.19 47.67 19.17
CA GLU A 312 30.69 46.34 19.57
C GLU A 312 31.16 45.52 18.37
N ILE A 313 30.76 45.88 17.16
CA ILE A 313 31.16 45.20 15.93
C ILE A 313 32.53 45.72 15.50
N GLN A 314 33.53 44.84 15.49
CA GLN A 314 34.90 45.19 15.16
C GLN A 314 35.13 45.22 13.64
N SER A 315 34.75 44.15 12.94
CA SER A 315 34.97 44.02 11.50
C SER A 315 34.14 42.90 10.88
N VAL A 316 34.00 42.95 9.55
CA VAL A 316 33.42 41.87 8.74
C VAL A 316 34.52 41.26 7.87
N THR A 317 34.85 40.00 8.14
CA THR A 317 35.98 39.29 7.50
C THR A 317 35.48 38.11 6.67
N PRO A 318 36.23 37.68 5.64
CA PRO A 318 35.87 36.48 4.89
C PRO A 318 35.92 35.26 5.80
N ALA A 319 34.95 34.36 5.65
CA ALA A 319 34.93 33.10 6.38
C ALA A 319 34.46 31.99 5.45
N THR A 320 35.06 30.81 5.59
CA THR A 320 34.55 29.59 4.97
C THR A 320 33.57 28.93 5.93
N VAL A 321 32.39 28.60 5.41
CA VAL A 321 31.42 27.82 6.18
C VAL A 321 31.61 26.37 5.80
N GLU A 322 32.19 25.62 6.71
CA GLU A 322 32.32 24.18 6.56
C GLU A 322 31.03 23.47 6.92
N MET A 323 30.86 22.30 6.31
CA MET A 323 29.78 21.40 6.62
C MET A 323 29.86 20.94 8.10
N PRO A 324 28.73 20.81 8.83
CA PRO A 324 28.75 20.31 10.20
C PRO A 324 29.34 18.90 10.29
N ASP A 325 30.09 18.61 11.36
CA ASP A 325 30.81 17.33 11.52
C ASP A 325 29.88 16.10 11.48
N TRP A 326 28.66 16.22 12.01
CA TRP A 326 27.67 15.15 11.96
C TRP A 326 27.24 14.83 10.52
N LEU A 327 27.16 15.85 9.65
CA LEU A 327 26.80 15.65 8.25
C LEU A 327 27.98 15.05 7.48
N LYS A 328 29.22 15.42 7.83
CA LYS A 328 30.45 14.76 7.34
C LYS A 328 30.44 13.26 7.72
N THR A 329 30.05 12.94 8.96
CA THR A 329 29.92 11.55 9.43
C THR A 329 28.83 10.80 8.67
N LEU A 330 27.67 11.42 8.44
CA LEU A 330 26.57 10.81 7.69
C LEU A 330 26.94 10.56 6.23
N ALA A 331 27.59 11.52 5.58
CA ALA A 331 28.11 11.38 4.22
C ALA A 331 29.12 10.23 4.14
N GLY A 332 30.04 10.12 5.11
CA GLY A 332 30.97 9.00 5.22
C GLY A 332 30.28 7.64 5.38
N LEU A 333 29.22 7.57 6.20
CA LEU A 333 28.41 6.36 6.35
C LEU A 333 27.72 5.97 5.03
N ILE A 334 27.10 6.94 4.34
CA ILE A 334 26.45 6.69 3.04
C ILE A 334 27.46 6.21 2.00
N ALA A 335 28.64 6.81 1.95
CA ALA A 335 29.72 6.41 1.05
C ALA A 335 30.21 4.97 1.34
N LEU A 336 30.14 4.51 2.59
CA LEU A 336 30.49 3.14 2.97
C LEU A 336 29.52 2.11 2.37
N PHE A 337 28.22 2.43 2.32
CA PHE A 337 27.19 1.56 1.74
C PHE A 337 27.08 1.69 0.22
N ASN A 338 27.48 2.83 -0.34
CA ASN A 338 27.47 3.09 -1.77
C ASN A 338 28.76 3.77 -2.20
N TRP A 339 29.78 2.97 -2.52
CA TRP A 339 31.11 3.47 -2.94
C TRP A 339 31.05 4.38 -4.17
N ARG A 340 30.02 4.25 -5.03
CA ARG A 340 29.80 5.14 -6.18
C ARG A 340 29.34 6.54 -5.79
N ALA A 341 28.83 6.73 -4.57
CA ALA A 341 28.49 8.03 -4.01
C ALA A 341 29.70 8.73 -3.35
N ALA A 342 30.84 8.03 -3.18
CA ALA A 342 32.04 8.60 -2.57
C ALA A 342 32.56 9.88 -3.27
N PRO A 343 32.56 9.98 -4.61
CA PRO A 343 32.94 11.24 -5.29
C PRO A 343 31.95 12.37 -5.03
N SER A 344 30.65 12.05 -4.91
CA SER A 344 29.60 13.03 -4.59
C SER A 344 29.72 13.55 -3.16
N THR A 345 30.14 12.70 -2.22
CA THR A 345 30.44 13.11 -0.85
C THR A 345 31.71 13.95 -0.72
N MET A 346 32.66 13.80 -1.64
CA MET A 346 33.81 14.73 -1.74
C MET A 346 33.40 16.08 -2.32
N LEU A 347 32.41 16.13 -3.23
CA LEU A 347 31.85 17.40 -3.71
C LEU A 347 31.07 18.15 -2.62
N LEU A 348 30.54 17.44 -1.62
CA LEU A 348 29.92 18.02 -0.42
C LEU A 348 30.95 18.67 0.53
N GLU A 349 32.24 18.45 0.33
CA GLU A 349 33.33 19.12 1.07
C GLU A 349 33.64 20.54 0.53
N GLN A 350 32.87 21.01 -0.46
CA GLN A 350 32.94 22.39 -0.91
C GLN A 350 32.67 23.32 0.28
N SER A 351 33.70 24.09 0.65
CA SER A 351 33.54 25.18 1.60
C SER A 351 32.85 26.32 0.90
N ASP A 352 31.64 26.64 1.34
CA ASP A 352 30.92 27.78 0.79
C ASP A 352 31.64 29.06 1.26
N PRO A 353 32.09 29.92 0.33
CA PRO A 353 32.62 31.21 0.71
C PRO A 353 31.51 31.98 1.42
N GLY A 354 31.85 32.68 2.49
CA GLY A 354 30.92 33.43 3.31
C GLY A 354 31.64 34.55 4.05
N PHE A 355 31.01 35.04 5.10
CA PHE A 355 31.59 36.09 5.92
C PHE A 355 31.38 35.80 7.40
N SER A 356 32.23 36.41 8.23
CA SER A 356 32.06 36.41 9.67
C SER A 356 32.00 37.82 10.24
N LEU A 357 31.13 37.99 11.24
CA LEU A 357 31.06 39.18 12.06
C LEU A 357 31.92 38.96 13.28
N LEU A 358 33.00 39.74 13.38
CA LEU A 358 33.88 39.75 14.54
C LEU A 358 33.42 40.86 15.49
N THR A 359 33.11 40.47 16.72
CA THR A 359 32.77 41.39 17.81
C THR A 359 34.05 41.74 18.59
N ARG A 360 34.05 42.89 19.27
CA ARG A 360 35.17 43.32 20.13
C ARG A 360 35.47 42.35 21.27
N ASP A 361 34.47 41.60 21.70
CA ASP A 361 34.60 40.54 22.71
C ASP A 361 35.26 39.26 22.16
N GLY A 362 35.69 39.26 20.90
CA GLY A 362 36.32 38.12 20.24
C GLY A 362 35.35 37.06 19.75
N GLN A 363 34.03 37.24 19.91
CA GLN A 363 33.05 36.32 19.34
C GLN A 363 32.97 36.51 17.83
N SER A 364 32.88 35.41 17.09
CA SER A 364 32.75 35.39 15.63
C SER A 364 31.47 34.65 15.22
N TRP A 365 30.65 35.30 14.40
CA TRP A 365 29.42 34.71 13.83
C TRP A 365 29.58 34.51 12.34
N ARG A 366 29.51 33.26 11.88
CA ARG A 366 29.74 32.88 10.48
C ARG A 366 28.43 32.72 9.71
N PHE A 367 28.39 33.24 8.49
CA PHE A 367 27.24 33.18 7.58
C PHE A 367 27.69 32.72 6.19
N PRO A 368 27.07 31.67 5.61
CA PRO A 368 27.37 31.25 4.24
C PRO A 368 27.01 32.31 3.21
N GLY A 369 27.81 32.39 2.15
CA GLY A 369 27.80 33.47 1.16
C GLY A 369 26.87 33.30 -0.04
N ASP A 370 26.06 32.23 -0.11
CA ASP A 370 25.13 32.00 -1.21
C ASP A 370 23.68 32.12 -0.73
N GLY A 371 22.82 32.77 -1.52
CA GLY A 371 21.36 32.76 -1.33
C GLY A 371 20.80 33.60 -0.17
N LEU A 372 21.56 34.57 0.35
CA LEU A 372 21.05 35.57 1.30
C LEU A 372 20.32 36.70 0.56
N TYR A 373 19.34 37.28 1.22
CA TYR A 373 18.72 38.53 0.77
C TYR A 373 19.08 39.66 1.70
N GLY A 374 19.25 40.88 1.17
CA GLY A 374 19.47 42.08 1.96
C GLY A 374 20.94 42.36 2.23
N ALA A 375 21.86 41.70 1.51
CA ALA A 375 23.29 41.92 1.73
C ALA A 375 23.71 43.34 1.35
N ASN A 376 23.17 43.92 0.27
CA ASN A 376 23.45 45.33 -0.04
C ASN A 376 22.87 46.27 1.02
N GLY A 377 21.72 45.92 1.60
CA GLY A 377 21.14 46.66 2.72
C GLY A 377 22.06 46.63 3.95
N LEU A 378 22.63 45.47 4.25
CA LEU A 378 23.62 45.30 5.32
C LEU A 378 24.91 46.06 5.02
N LEU A 379 25.43 46.01 3.79
CA LEU A 379 26.62 46.77 3.38
C LEU A 379 26.43 48.28 3.59
N ARG A 380 25.28 48.83 3.14
CA ARG A 380 24.96 50.25 3.36
C ARG A 380 24.88 50.58 4.84
N TRP A 381 24.33 49.69 5.64
CA TRP A 381 24.26 49.86 7.09
C TRP A 381 25.65 49.85 7.75
N LEU A 382 26.52 48.93 7.36
CA LEU A 382 27.92 48.83 7.81
C LEU A 382 28.72 50.08 7.43
N ASP A 383 28.54 50.56 6.19
CA ASP A 383 29.17 51.78 5.68
C ASP A 383 28.71 53.02 6.47
N GLY A 384 27.43 53.10 6.79
CA GLY A 384 26.86 54.18 7.60
C GLY A 384 27.45 54.25 9.02
N HIS A 385 27.81 53.11 9.60
CA HIS A 385 28.41 53.00 10.93
C HIS A 385 29.95 52.97 10.91
N ARG A 386 30.57 53.08 9.73
CA ARG A 386 32.03 53.00 9.53
C ARG A 386 32.64 51.70 10.04
N ILE A 387 31.89 50.60 9.97
CA ILE A 387 32.39 49.26 10.33
C ILE A 387 33.24 48.74 9.17
N PRO A 388 34.50 48.34 9.38
CA PRO A 388 35.37 47.89 8.30
C PRO A 388 34.90 46.55 7.72
N VAL A 389 34.72 46.52 6.41
CA VAL A 389 34.34 45.33 5.63
C VAL A 389 35.49 44.95 4.71
N ALA A 390 35.95 43.70 4.79
CA ALA A 390 37.01 43.20 3.91
C ALA A 390 36.61 43.30 2.42
N PRO A 391 37.53 43.66 1.51
CA PRO A 391 37.20 43.83 0.09
C PRO A 391 36.55 42.59 -0.55
N SER A 392 37.05 41.39 -0.24
CA SER A 392 36.50 40.13 -0.75
C SER A 392 35.07 39.85 -0.27
N VAL A 393 34.73 40.26 0.97
CA VAL A 393 33.35 40.14 1.48
C VAL A 393 32.45 41.15 0.80
N ARG A 394 32.94 42.37 0.54
CA ARG A 394 32.16 43.40 -0.16
C ARG A 394 31.82 42.95 -1.58
N GLU A 395 32.81 42.41 -2.30
CA GLU A 395 32.61 41.84 -3.64
C GLU A 395 31.59 40.71 -3.61
N LEU A 396 31.75 39.74 -2.69
CA LEU A 396 30.80 38.66 -2.48
C LEU A 396 29.38 39.17 -2.20
N MET A 397 29.24 40.16 -1.32
CA MET A 397 27.97 40.77 -0.92
C MET A 397 27.28 41.55 -2.07
N GLN A 398 28.05 42.12 -3.00
CA GLN A 398 27.53 42.89 -4.13
C GLN A 398 27.17 42.01 -5.33
N GLU A 399 27.97 40.98 -5.62
CA GLU A 399 27.81 40.14 -6.81
C GLU A 399 26.66 39.15 -6.66
N LYS A 400 26.51 38.55 -5.47
CA LYS A 400 25.66 37.36 -5.27
C LYS A 400 24.35 37.58 -4.53
N PHE A 401 24.07 38.80 -4.05
CA PHE A 401 22.99 39.00 -3.09
C PHE A 401 22.17 40.27 -3.32
N ASP A 402 21.06 40.07 -4.01
CA ASP A 402 19.78 40.74 -3.80
C ASP A 402 18.80 40.15 -4.82
N TYR A 403 18.63 38.82 -4.74
CA TYR A 403 17.56 38.19 -5.49
C TYR A 403 16.25 38.67 -4.87
N GLU A 404 15.36 39.31 -5.63
CA GLU A 404 13.99 39.50 -5.17
C GLU A 404 13.17 38.30 -5.63
N PRO A 405 12.38 37.62 -4.77
CA PRO A 405 11.46 36.61 -5.23
C PRO A 405 10.48 37.32 -6.15
N GLY A 406 10.61 37.05 -7.45
CA GLY A 406 9.72 37.61 -8.44
C GLY A 406 8.28 37.37 -8.01
N ILE A 407 7.41 38.32 -8.32
CA ILE A 407 5.95 38.22 -8.10
C ILE A 407 5.43 36.85 -8.57
N ALA A 408 5.99 36.32 -9.66
CA ALA A 408 5.76 34.97 -10.16
C ALA A 408 5.92 33.86 -9.11
N GLY A 409 6.96 33.87 -8.27
CA GLY A 409 7.17 32.83 -7.25
C GLY A 409 6.10 32.83 -6.16
N ARG A 410 5.58 34.01 -5.78
CA ARG A 410 4.46 34.13 -4.84
C ARG A 410 3.14 33.70 -5.47
N ILE A 411 2.92 34.07 -6.73
CA ILE A 411 1.74 33.66 -7.51
C ILE A 411 1.72 32.15 -7.69
N VAL A 412 2.81 31.53 -8.14
CA VAL A 412 2.93 30.07 -8.27
C VAL A 412 2.70 29.42 -6.90
N GLY A 413 3.29 29.99 -5.84
CA GLY A 413 3.01 29.72 -4.43
C GLY A 413 1.53 29.56 -4.10
N GLY A 414 0.78 30.64 -4.35
CA GLY A 414 -0.65 30.69 -4.11
C GLY A 414 -1.45 29.73 -4.99
N ILE A 415 -1.17 29.70 -6.30
CA ILE A 415 -1.87 28.83 -7.26
C ILE A 415 -1.78 27.37 -6.84
N PHE A 416 -0.58 26.90 -6.48
CA PHE A 416 -0.41 25.50 -6.13
C PHE A 416 -0.94 25.19 -4.73
N ALA A 417 -0.88 26.11 -3.77
CA ALA A 417 -1.59 25.93 -2.49
C ALA A 417 -3.11 25.78 -2.71
N ILE A 418 -3.68 26.61 -3.59
CA ILE A 418 -5.08 26.49 -4.01
C ILE A 418 -5.32 25.16 -4.73
N LEU A 419 -4.44 24.75 -5.64
CA LEU A 419 -4.57 23.49 -6.38
C LEU A 419 -4.54 22.28 -5.44
N VAL A 420 -3.61 22.24 -4.50
CA VAL A 420 -3.53 21.19 -3.47
C VAL A 420 -4.80 21.18 -2.62
N LEU A 421 -5.28 22.33 -2.15
CA LEU A 421 -6.53 22.39 -1.38
C LEU A 421 -7.76 21.98 -2.20
N SER A 422 -7.85 22.41 -3.45
CA SER A 422 -8.97 22.10 -4.35
C SER A 422 -9.02 20.64 -4.77
N VAL A 423 -7.86 19.98 -4.90
CA VAL A 423 -7.79 18.56 -5.24
C VAL A 423 -7.89 17.67 -3.99
N SER A 424 -7.05 17.93 -2.99
CA SER A 424 -6.96 17.07 -1.81
C SER A 424 -8.09 17.31 -0.80
N GLY A 425 -8.58 18.54 -0.67
CA GLY A 425 -9.63 18.91 0.29
C GLY A 425 -10.93 18.14 0.07
N PRO A 426 -11.56 18.21 -1.12
CA PRO A 426 -12.77 17.44 -1.41
C PRO A 426 -12.57 15.94 -1.28
N PHE A 427 -11.42 15.40 -1.72
CA PHE A 427 -11.12 13.99 -1.59
C PHE A 427 -11.05 13.55 -0.12
N LEU A 428 -10.35 14.31 0.73
CA LEU A 428 -10.27 14.04 2.17
C LEU A 428 -11.64 14.18 2.85
N LEU A 429 -12.46 15.15 2.45
CA LEU A 429 -13.81 15.31 2.99
C LEU A 429 -14.76 14.17 2.57
N ILE A 430 -14.69 13.73 1.32
CA ILE A 430 -15.46 12.58 0.84
C ILE A 430 -15.00 11.31 1.56
N ALA A 431 -13.68 11.11 1.70
CA ALA A 431 -13.12 9.98 2.42
C ALA A 431 -13.54 9.99 3.90
N ALA A 432 -13.52 11.16 4.55
CA ALA A 432 -14.00 11.34 5.92
C ALA A 432 -15.51 11.05 6.03
N GLY A 433 -16.32 11.57 5.11
CA GLY A 433 -17.77 11.33 5.09
C GLY A 433 -18.13 9.86 4.91
N ARG A 434 -17.42 9.15 4.05
CA ARG A 434 -17.62 7.70 3.81
C ARG A 434 -17.12 6.82 4.95
N ALA A 435 -16.18 7.31 5.76
CA ALA A 435 -15.61 6.58 6.88
C ALA A 435 -16.24 6.96 8.23
N MET A 436 -17.27 7.82 8.26
CA MET A 436 -17.89 8.21 9.53
C MET A 436 -18.45 6.99 10.24
N PRO A 437 -18.24 6.86 11.57
CA PRO A 437 -18.85 5.79 12.35
C PRO A 437 -20.34 5.78 12.10
N ARG A 438 -20.83 4.61 11.73
CA ARG A 438 -22.24 4.35 11.48
C ARG A 438 -22.89 3.70 12.69
N PRO A 439 -24.21 3.86 12.88
CA PRO A 439 -24.92 3.15 13.93
C PRO A 439 -24.70 1.64 13.76
N GLU A 440 -24.51 0.97 14.87
CA GLU A 440 -24.23 -0.46 14.88
C GLU A 440 -25.52 -1.26 14.67
N PRO A 441 -25.47 -2.40 13.96
CA PRO A 441 -26.65 -3.23 13.78
C PRO A 441 -27.09 -3.81 15.13
N GLU A 442 -28.36 -3.62 15.47
CA GLU A 442 -28.99 -4.29 16.61
C GLU A 442 -29.31 -5.74 16.21
N TYR A 443 -28.84 -6.70 17.02
CA TYR A 443 -29.14 -8.12 16.84
C TYR A 443 -30.55 -8.41 17.33
N ARG A 444 -31.40 -8.92 16.43
CA ARG A 444 -32.74 -9.35 16.82
C ARG A 444 -32.69 -10.75 17.42
N VAL A 445 -33.50 -10.97 18.44
CA VAL A 445 -33.83 -12.33 18.91
C VAL A 445 -35.01 -12.79 18.08
N GLY A 446 -34.90 -13.94 17.42
CA GLY A 446 -35.98 -14.43 16.56
C GLY A 446 -35.85 -15.91 16.26
N SER A 447 -36.97 -16.52 15.86
CA SER A 447 -36.97 -17.87 15.31
C SER A 447 -36.79 -17.81 13.78
N PHE A 448 -36.31 -18.88 13.17
CA PHE A 448 -36.33 -19.01 11.72
C PHE A 448 -37.74 -18.78 11.16
N HIS A 449 -37.83 -17.91 10.14
CA HIS A 449 -39.08 -17.74 9.40
C HIS A 449 -39.38 -19.02 8.61
N SER A 450 -40.63 -19.48 8.67
CA SER A 450 -41.14 -20.66 7.96
C SER A 450 -41.23 -20.48 6.44
N SER A 451 -40.71 -19.38 5.88
CA SER A 451 -40.75 -19.15 4.43
C SER A 451 -39.73 -20.03 3.70
N THR A 452 -40.25 -20.81 2.77
CA THR A 452 -39.57 -21.70 1.83
C THR A 452 -38.46 -21.01 1.02
N GLY A 453 -37.24 -21.55 1.10
CA GLY A 453 -36.15 -21.35 0.14
C GLY A 453 -35.41 -20.02 0.26
N PHE A 454 -34.34 -19.98 1.05
CA PHE A 454 -33.33 -18.93 0.92
C PHE A 454 -32.57 -19.16 -0.39
N GLN A 455 -32.73 -18.28 -1.38
CA GLN A 455 -31.88 -18.27 -2.57
C GLN A 455 -30.77 -17.25 -2.36
N VAL A 456 -29.51 -17.69 -2.42
CA VAL A 456 -28.37 -16.77 -2.48
C VAL A 456 -28.48 -16.00 -3.80
N PRO A 457 -28.44 -14.65 -3.80
CA PRO A 457 -28.38 -13.88 -5.04
C PRO A 457 -27.21 -14.41 -5.87
N GLN A 458 -27.49 -14.94 -7.05
CA GLN A 458 -26.44 -15.28 -7.98
C GLN A 458 -25.79 -13.95 -8.38
N THR A 459 -24.59 -13.67 -7.85
CA THR A 459 -23.69 -12.72 -8.51
C THR A 459 -23.57 -13.24 -9.93
N SER A 460 -24.18 -12.54 -10.88
CA SER A 460 -24.16 -12.94 -12.28
C SER A 460 -22.71 -13.30 -12.61
N PRO A 461 -22.39 -14.57 -12.93
CA PRO A 461 -21.10 -14.83 -13.54
C PRO A 461 -21.03 -13.89 -14.72
N THR A 462 -19.93 -13.15 -14.85
CA THR A 462 -19.61 -12.41 -16.07
C THR A 462 -20.03 -13.31 -17.22
N ASN A 463 -21.03 -12.88 -17.98
CA ASN A 463 -21.71 -13.69 -18.99
C ASN A 463 -20.67 -14.35 -19.91
N PHE A 464 -20.23 -15.56 -19.57
CA PHE A 464 -19.76 -16.55 -20.53
C PHE A 464 -21.00 -17.20 -21.11
N ASP A 465 -21.94 -16.37 -21.58
CA ASP A 465 -23.05 -16.83 -22.39
C ASP A 465 -22.44 -17.40 -23.66
N ALA A 466 -22.57 -18.71 -23.80
CA ALA A 466 -22.46 -19.46 -25.04
C ALA A 466 -21.28 -19.03 -25.94
N LEU A 467 -20.05 -19.38 -25.55
CA LEU A 467 -19.14 -19.86 -26.59
C LEU A 467 -19.83 -21.11 -27.16
N ALA A 468 -20.53 -20.94 -28.29
CA ALA A 468 -20.99 -22.04 -29.11
C ALA A 468 -19.83 -23.04 -29.21
N PRO A 469 -20.07 -24.37 -29.11
CA PRO A 469 -19.00 -25.34 -29.20
C PRO A 469 -18.21 -24.98 -30.45
N LEU A 470 -16.96 -24.53 -30.25
CA LEU A 470 -16.04 -24.29 -31.34
C LEU A 470 -15.94 -25.66 -32.00
N SER A 471 -16.66 -25.83 -33.10
CA SER A 471 -16.51 -26.96 -33.99
C SER A 471 -15.17 -26.75 -34.67
N ILE A 472 -14.10 -27.00 -33.90
CA ILE A 472 -12.76 -27.12 -34.42
C ILE A 472 -12.85 -28.36 -35.32
N PRO A 473 -12.68 -28.22 -36.64
CA PRO A 473 -12.57 -29.39 -37.49
C PRO A 473 -11.26 -30.07 -37.09
N VAL A 474 -11.33 -31.07 -36.21
CA VAL A 474 -10.20 -31.93 -35.88
C VAL A 474 -9.92 -32.74 -37.14
N GLN A 475 -9.00 -32.23 -37.98
CA GLN A 475 -8.47 -32.92 -39.15
C GLN A 475 -7.35 -33.90 -38.79
N GLN A 476 -6.88 -33.90 -37.53
CA GLN A 476 -5.93 -34.90 -37.06
C GLN A 476 -6.58 -36.27 -37.01
N LYS A 477 -5.87 -37.27 -37.52
CA LYS A 477 -6.27 -38.67 -37.49
C LYS A 477 -6.37 -39.05 -35.99
N PRO A 478 -7.52 -39.56 -35.50
CA PRO A 478 -7.75 -39.81 -34.08
C PRO A 478 -6.70 -40.67 -33.37
N GLU A 479 -5.93 -41.45 -34.14
CA GLU A 479 -4.85 -42.30 -33.65
C GLU A 479 -3.61 -41.51 -33.19
N GLU A 480 -3.28 -40.39 -33.85
CA GLU A 480 -2.08 -39.59 -33.60
C GLU A 480 -2.25 -38.71 -32.35
N LEU A 481 -3.42 -38.09 -32.21
CA LEU A 481 -3.80 -37.33 -30.99
C LEU A 481 -3.83 -38.22 -29.74
N VAL A 482 -4.24 -39.49 -29.88
CA VAL A 482 -4.25 -40.45 -28.77
C VAL A 482 -2.82 -40.87 -28.39
N GLU A 483 -1.91 -40.97 -29.34
CA GLU A 483 -0.50 -41.27 -29.09
C GLU A 483 0.19 -40.11 -28.35
N ASP A 484 -0.03 -38.87 -28.79
CA ASP A 484 0.50 -37.66 -28.14
C ASP A 484 -0.04 -37.48 -26.72
N LEU A 485 -1.34 -37.70 -26.51
CA LEU A 485 -1.95 -37.63 -25.16
C LEU A 485 -1.44 -38.74 -24.23
N MET A 486 -1.18 -39.94 -24.76
CA MET A 486 -0.55 -41.01 -23.99
C MET A 486 0.90 -40.68 -23.64
N GLU A 487 1.63 -40.04 -24.55
CA GLU A 487 2.99 -39.58 -24.29
C GLU A 487 3.05 -38.44 -23.27
N GLN A 488 2.15 -37.45 -23.36
CA GLN A 488 2.00 -36.40 -22.33
C GLN A 488 1.69 -36.99 -20.95
N ARG A 489 0.76 -37.96 -20.87
CA ARG A 489 0.43 -38.64 -19.61
C ARG A 489 1.62 -39.43 -19.06
N ARG A 490 2.42 -40.06 -19.92
CA ARG A 490 3.65 -40.75 -19.53
C ARG A 490 4.65 -39.77 -18.92
N ILE A 491 4.90 -38.65 -19.58
CA ILE A 491 5.81 -37.60 -19.11
C ILE A 491 5.34 -36.99 -17.78
N LEU A 492 4.05 -36.72 -17.63
CA LEU A 492 3.49 -36.20 -16.38
C LEU A 492 3.65 -37.18 -15.21
N LYS A 493 3.45 -38.48 -15.43
CA LYS A 493 3.71 -39.51 -14.41
C LYS A 493 5.20 -39.60 -14.06
N GLU A 494 6.09 -39.47 -15.04
CA GLU A 494 7.54 -39.44 -14.80
C GLU A 494 7.94 -38.18 -14.00
N ILE A 495 7.33 -37.01 -14.27
CA ILE A 495 7.53 -35.78 -13.49
C ILE A 495 7.08 -35.95 -12.03
N GLU A 496 5.92 -36.58 -11.81
CA GLU A 496 5.39 -36.84 -10.47
C GLU A 496 6.31 -37.77 -9.67
N GLN A 497 6.77 -38.87 -10.27
CA GLN A 497 7.76 -39.77 -9.65
C GLN A 497 9.08 -39.05 -9.31
N VAL A 498 9.57 -38.19 -10.21
CA VAL A 498 10.80 -37.41 -10.00
C VAL A 498 10.60 -36.39 -8.88
N ARG A 499 9.41 -35.80 -8.72
CA ARG A 499 9.07 -34.92 -7.59
C ARG A 499 9.02 -35.68 -6.27
N GLU A 500 8.42 -36.86 -6.23
CA GLU A 500 8.40 -37.71 -5.04
C GLU A 500 9.83 -38.13 -4.62
N GLU A 501 10.70 -38.45 -5.59
CA GLU A 501 12.11 -38.73 -5.32
C GLU A 501 12.84 -37.49 -4.77
N LEU A 502 12.55 -36.30 -5.30
CA LEU A 502 13.11 -35.04 -4.81
C LEU A 502 12.67 -34.75 -3.36
N ASP A 503 11.40 -34.96 -3.03
CA ASP A 503 10.87 -34.75 -1.68
C ASP A 503 11.45 -35.77 -0.69
N SER A 504 11.61 -37.02 -1.12
CA SER A 504 12.32 -38.06 -0.35
C SER A 504 13.77 -37.65 -0.09
N LEU A 505 14.52 -37.21 -1.10
CA LEU A 505 15.90 -36.73 -0.95
C LEU A 505 15.99 -35.50 -0.05
N LYS A 506 15.03 -34.57 -0.13
CA LYS A 506 14.96 -33.38 0.72
C LYS A 506 14.75 -33.75 2.19
N SER A 507 13.90 -34.75 2.47
CA SER A 507 13.70 -35.28 3.84
C SER A 507 14.97 -35.94 4.42
N GLN A 508 15.77 -36.59 3.57
CA GLN A 508 17.05 -37.19 3.96
C GLN A 508 18.15 -36.15 4.24
N ILE A 509 18.13 -35.02 3.53
CA ILE A 509 19.08 -33.91 3.76
C ILE A 509 18.80 -33.21 5.10
N GLY A 510 17.53 -33.13 5.53
CA GLY A 510 17.13 -32.49 6.79
C GLY A 510 17.44 -33.30 8.05
N THR A 511 17.72 -34.61 7.94
CA THR A 511 17.86 -35.52 9.09
C THR A 511 19.29 -35.94 9.41
N VAL A 512 20.28 -35.59 8.58
CA VAL A 512 21.68 -35.96 8.77
C VAL A 512 22.51 -34.72 9.05
N SER A 513 23.15 -34.61 10.23
CA SER A 513 24.02 -33.50 10.65
C SER A 513 25.27 -33.25 9.79
N ASN A 514 25.38 -33.92 8.64
CA ASN A 514 26.44 -33.69 7.65
C ASN A 514 25.86 -33.97 6.26
N PRO A 515 25.62 -32.96 5.40
CA PRO A 515 25.06 -33.18 4.08
C PRO A 515 26.04 -34.02 3.26
N ASN A 516 25.67 -35.29 3.07
CA ASN A 516 26.46 -36.24 2.32
C ASN A 516 26.57 -35.72 0.88
N ALA A 517 27.79 -35.46 0.38
CA ALA A 517 28.01 -34.91 -0.98
C ALA A 517 27.25 -35.71 -2.06
N VAL A 518 27.04 -37.01 -1.81
CA VAL A 518 26.24 -37.94 -2.60
C VAL A 518 24.76 -37.52 -2.72
N ALA A 519 24.16 -36.96 -1.67
CA ALA A 519 22.76 -36.50 -1.69
C ALA A 519 22.60 -35.23 -2.53
N ILE A 520 23.58 -34.31 -2.46
CA ILE A 520 23.60 -33.09 -3.28
C ILE A 520 23.74 -33.45 -4.77
N GLU A 521 24.65 -34.38 -5.09
CA GLU A 521 24.84 -34.87 -6.47
C GLU A 521 23.57 -35.55 -7.01
N ARG A 522 22.88 -36.35 -6.17
CA ARG A 522 21.58 -36.95 -6.55
C ARG A 522 20.50 -35.90 -6.79
N VAL A 523 20.37 -34.90 -5.92
CA VAL A 523 19.39 -33.81 -6.12
C VAL A 523 19.67 -33.05 -7.41
N GLN A 524 20.94 -32.76 -7.73
CA GLN A 524 21.29 -32.11 -9.00
C GLN A 524 20.91 -32.95 -10.22
N LYS A 525 21.11 -34.28 -10.15
CA LYS A 525 20.71 -35.21 -11.22
C LYS A 525 19.19 -35.28 -11.39
N VAL A 526 18.44 -35.35 -10.30
CA VAL A 526 16.96 -35.36 -10.30
C VAL A 526 16.41 -34.05 -10.86
N MET A 527 17.01 -32.90 -10.51
CA MET A 527 16.64 -31.59 -11.07
C MET A 527 16.92 -31.49 -12.57
N GLN A 528 18.02 -32.06 -13.06
CA GLN A 528 18.31 -32.12 -14.50
C GLN A 528 17.31 -33.01 -15.24
N GLN A 529 16.92 -34.14 -14.65
CA GLN A 529 15.90 -35.03 -15.22
C GLN A 529 14.53 -34.34 -15.27
N LEU A 530 14.13 -33.65 -14.18
CA LEU A 530 12.90 -32.87 -14.14
C LEU A 530 12.85 -31.81 -15.25
N LYS A 531 13.96 -31.09 -15.44
CA LYS A 531 14.08 -30.09 -16.50
C LYS A 531 13.94 -30.73 -17.90
N GLY A 532 14.60 -31.87 -18.14
CA GLY A 532 14.49 -32.58 -19.42
C GLY A 532 13.07 -33.04 -19.73
N LEU A 533 12.32 -33.49 -18.72
CA LEU A 533 10.91 -33.87 -18.86
C LEU A 533 10.01 -32.66 -19.12
N GLN A 534 10.29 -31.51 -18.49
CA GLN A 534 9.59 -30.25 -18.77
C GLN A 534 9.85 -29.78 -20.21
N ASP A 535 11.10 -29.83 -20.67
CA ASP A 535 11.47 -29.47 -22.04
C ASP A 535 10.78 -30.39 -23.07
N GLN A 536 10.62 -31.69 -22.77
CA GLN A 536 9.86 -32.63 -23.61
C GLN A 536 8.36 -32.32 -23.64
N LEU A 537 7.76 -31.99 -22.49
CA LEU A 537 6.35 -31.59 -22.41
C LEU A 537 6.09 -30.30 -23.19
N ASP A 538 6.99 -29.33 -23.08
CA ASP A 538 6.93 -28.06 -23.82
C ASP A 538 7.12 -28.29 -25.33
N ALA A 539 7.96 -29.24 -25.74
CA ALA A 539 8.15 -29.58 -27.15
C ALA A 539 6.88 -30.17 -27.78
N ILE A 540 6.20 -31.08 -27.08
CA ILE A 540 4.91 -31.65 -27.54
C ILE A 540 3.86 -30.53 -27.65
N GLY A 541 3.78 -29.65 -26.64
CA GLY A 541 2.85 -28.51 -26.68
C GLY A 541 3.16 -27.52 -27.81
N GLN A 542 4.44 -27.31 -28.15
CA GLN A 542 4.84 -26.44 -29.28
C GLN A 542 4.58 -27.09 -30.64
N GLU A 543 4.70 -28.41 -30.75
CA GLU A 543 4.39 -29.15 -31.98
C GLU A 543 2.89 -29.10 -32.28
N GLU A 544 2.04 -29.30 -31.26
CA GLU A 544 0.59 -29.07 -31.34
C GLU A 544 0.29 -27.63 -31.81
N VAL A 545 0.86 -26.61 -31.17
CA VAL A 545 0.64 -25.20 -31.58
C VAL A 545 1.11 -24.95 -33.01
N ARG A 546 2.25 -25.51 -33.42
CA ARG A 546 2.78 -25.32 -34.78
C ARG A 546 1.92 -26.01 -35.84
N GLU A 547 1.33 -27.16 -35.53
CA GLU A 547 0.45 -27.89 -36.44
C GLU A 547 -0.93 -27.24 -36.55
N TYR A 548 -1.48 -26.76 -35.42
CA TYR A 548 -2.77 -26.05 -35.37
C TYR A 548 -2.71 -24.66 -36.02
N PHE A 549 -1.57 -23.95 -35.98
CA PHE A 549 -1.43 -22.61 -36.57
C PHE A 549 -0.65 -22.60 -37.91
N GLY A 550 -0.01 -23.70 -38.30
CA GLY A 550 0.84 -23.80 -39.50
C GLY A 550 0.13 -24.10 -40.81
N THR A 551 -1.16 -24.44 -40.80
CA THR A 551 -1.94 -24.83 -41.98
C THR A 551 -2.87 -23.74 -42.53
N ASN A 552 -2.55 -22.46 -42.30
CA ASN A 552 -3.22 -21.36 -43.02
C ASN A 552 -2.33 -20.79 -44.14
N SER A 553 -2.04 -21.64 -45.14
CA SER A 553 -1.37 -21.20 -46.37
C SER A 553 -2.37 -20.51 -47.32
N ASN A 554 -2.75 -19.28 -46.99
CA ASN A 554 -3.09 -18.28 -47.99
C ASN A 554 -2.41 -16.98 -47.57
N GLY A 555 -1.22 -16.78 -48.14
CA GLY A 555 -0.27 -15.73 -47.78
C GLY A 555 -0.91 -14.36 -47.62
N LYS A 556 -1.00 -13.92 -46.36
CA LYS A 556 -1.00 -12.51 -45.98
C LYS A 556 -0.25 -12.42 -44.66
N GLU A 557 0.99 -11.94 -44.73
CA GLU A 557 1.75 -11.52 -43.57
C GLU A 557 0.94 -10.46 -42.81
N LEU A 558 0.50 -10.80 -41.59
CA LEU A 558 0.00 -9.82 -40.63
C LEU A 558 1.23 -9.13 -40.03
N SER A 559 1.57 -7.96 -40.58
CA SER A 559 2.50 -7.02 -39.94
C SER A 559 1.94 -6.58 -38.58
N PRO A 560 2.74 -6.57 -37.50
CA PRO A 560 2.34 -5.97 -36.24
C PRO A 560 2.64 -4.48 -36.32
N ASN A 561 1.68 -3.70 -36.83
CA ASN A 561 1.72 -2.26 -36.64
C ASN A 561 0.29 -1.76 -36.37
N ARG A 562 -0.01 -1.52 -35.10
CA ARG A 562 -1.19 -0.76 -34.69
C ARG A 562 -0.73 0.35 -33.77
N SER A 563 -0.40 1.46 -34.41
CA SER A 563 -0.36 2.79 -33.83
C SER A 563 -1.68 3.06 -33.09
N ILE A 564 -1.55 3.52 -31.85
CA ILE A 564 -2.64 4.04 -31.04
C ILE A 564 -2.99 5.41 -31.61
N ASP A 565 -4.10 5.49 -32.34
CA ASP A 565 -4.70 6.77 -32.72
C ASP A 565 -5.30 7.43 -31.47
N THR A 566 -4.72 8.57 -31.13
CA THR A 566 -5.25 9.50 -30.14
C THR A 566 -6.34 10.31 -30.83
N GLN A 567 -7.61 10.09 -30.47
CA GLN A 567 -8.69 10.98 -30.90
C GLN A 567 -8.58 12.32 -30.15
N GLU A 568 -8.11 13.35 -30.85
CA GLU A 568 -8.37 14.75 -30.52
C GLU A 568 -9.87 15.02 -30.69
N SER A 569 -10.54 15.33 -29.58
CA SER A 569 -11.84 15.98 -29.57
C SER A 569 -11.62 17.49 -29.68
N THR A 570 -11.82 18.03 -30.88
CA THR A 570 -12.14 19.44 -31.12
C THR A 570 -13.51 19.46 -31.80
N THR A 571 -14.52 20.09 -31.18
CA THR A 571 -15.15 21.38 -31.59
C THR A 571 -16.57 21.42 -31.00
N PRO A 572 -17.32 22.52 -31.04
CA PRO A 572 -16.99 23.95 -30.96
C PRO A 572 -17.52 24.61 -29.67
#